data_AF-A0A7S2VNF4-F1
#
_entry.id   AF-A0A7S2VNF4-F1
#
_cell.length_a   1.000
_cell.length_b   1.000
_cell.length_c   1.000
_cell.angle_alpha   90.00
_cell.angle_beta   90.00
_cell.angle_gamma   90.00
#
_symmetry.space_group_name_H-M   'P 1'
#
loop_
_entity.id
_entity.type
_entity.pdbx_description
1 polymer ?
#
loop_
_entity_poly.entity_id
_entity_poly.type
_entity_poly.pdbx_seq_one_letter_code
_entity_poly.pdbx_strand_id
1 'polypeptide(L)'
;RATTGKCNALVQLLRDLLQRGQGKALVFVERVAVAYPLARILGAAIGREISHVCGVQGMDEATRQQTLRRFKSGPSDVLVATASLEEGLDVPSCKYVVRYDFFAS
;
A
#
# COMPACT_ATOMS: atom_id res chain seq x y z
N ARG A 1 5.79 19.74 -6.37
CA ARG A 1 6.09 18.59 -7.27
C ARG A 1 4.78 18.11 -7.84
N ALA A 2 4.61 18.10 -9.17
CA ALA A 2 3.38 17.66 -9.79
C ALA A 2 3.24 16.14 -9.64
N THR A 3 2.24 15.69 -8.88
CA THR A 3 1.80 14.29 -8.83
C THR A 3 0.94 14.00 -10.05
N THR A 4 1.14 12.83 -10.68
CA THR A 4 0.38 12.41 -11.87
C THR A 4 -1.11 12.21 -11.55
N GLY A 5 -1.98 12.22 -12.57
CA GLY A 5 -3.43 12.09 -12.39
C GLY A 5 -3.85 10.86 -11.56
N LYS A 6 -3.21 9.70 -11.80
CA LYS A 6 -3.46 8.47 -11.03
C LYS A 6 -3.07 8.59 -9.57
N CYS A 7 -1.92 9.20 -9.28
CA CYS A 7 -1.45 9.39 -7.92
C CYS A 7 -2.39 10.30 -7.13
N ASN A 8 -2.88 11.38 -7.74
CA ASN A 8 -3.87 12.27 -7.13
C ASN A 8 -5.20 11.56 -6.85
N ALA A 9 -5.69 10.77 -7.80
CA ALA A 9 -6.91 9.97 -7.62
C ALA A 9 -6.76 8.97 -6.46
N LEU A 10 -5.61 8.29 -6.37
CA LEU A 10 -5.32 7.39 -5.26
C LEU A 10 -5.26 8.12 -3.91
N VAL A 11 -4.64 9.30 -3.86
CA VAL A 11 -4.62 10.12 -2.63
C VAL A 11 -6.04 10.50 -2.19
N GLN A 12 -6.89 10.96 -3.11
CA GLN A 12 -8.28 11.31 -2.80
C GLN A 12 -9.06 10.10 -2.29
N LEU A 13 -8.97 8.97 -3.00
CA LEU A 13 -9.62 7.73 -2.59
C LEU A 13 -9.17 7.32 -1.17
N LEU A 14 -7.87 7.25 -0.91
CA LEU A 14 -7.37 6.84 0.40
C LEU A 14 -7.77 7.81 1.51
N ARG A 15 -7.81 9.12 1.28
CA ARG A 15 -8.32 10.08 2.27
C ARG A 15 -9.77 9.80 2.64
N ASP A 16 -10.62 9.55 1.64
CA ASP A 16 -12.03 9.26 1.87
C ASP A 16 -12.23 7.96 2.65
N LEU A 17 -11.47 6.91 2.30
CA LEU A 17 -11.52 5.62 3.00
C LEU A 17 -11.06 5.74 4.46
N LEU A 18 -9.98 6.48 4.69
CA LEU A 18 -9.43 6.70 6.04
C LEU A 18 -10.33 7.59 6.90
N GLN A 19 -10.94 8.64 6.33
CA GLN A 19 -11.88 9.51 7.06
C GLN A 19 -13.13 8.77 7.52
N ARG A 20 -13.60 7.78 6.73
CA ARG A 20 -14.73 6.94 7.10
C ARG A 20 -14.39 5.95 8.23
N GLY A 21 -13.12 5.82 8.61
CA GLY A 21 -12.66 4.87 9.63
C GLY A 21 -12.86 3.41 9.22
N GLN A 22 -12.99 3.14 7.91
CA GLN A 22 -13.45 1.85 7.42
C GLN A 22 -12.30 0.87 7.17
N GLY A 23 -11.51 0.54 8.18
CA GLY A 23 -10.54 -0.56 8.09
C GLY A 23 -9.35 -0.28 7.17
N LYS A 24 -8.59 -1.35 6.87
CA LYS A 24 -7.28 -1.25 6.22
C LYS A 24 -7.37 -1.36 4.70
N ALA A 25 -6.43 -0.73 4.00
CA ALA A 25 -6.32 -0.72 2.55
C ALA A 25 -4.97 -1.26 2.09
N LEU A 26 -5.00 -2.09 1.04
CA LEU A 26 -3.84 -2.64 0.37
C LEU A 26 -3.76 -2.07 -1.04
N VAL A 27 -2.61 -1.49 -1.40
CA VAL A 27 -2.36 -0.92 -2.71
C VAL A 27 -1.32 -1.76 -3.42
N PHE A 28 -1.73 -2.51 -4.44
CA PHE A 28 -0.82 -3.27 -5.29
C PHE A 28 -0.21 -2.40 -6.38
N VAL A 29 1.11 -2.51 -6.53
CA VAL A 29 1.91 -1.98 -7.63
C VAL A 29 2.61 -3.11 -8.36
N GLU A 30 2.88 -2.95 -9.65
CA GLU A 30 3.51 -4.01 -10.43
C GLU A 30 5.01 -4.14 -10.12
N ARG A 31 5.70 -3.00 -9.96
CA ARG A 31 7.16 -2.94 -9.85
C ARG A 31 7.64 -2.66 -8.42
N VAL A 32 8.60 -3.45 -7.94
CA VAL A 32 9.30 -3.26 -6.65
C VAL A 32 9.83 -1.83 -6.49
N ALA A 33 10.43 -1.28 -7.55
CA ALA A 33 10.98 0.07 -7.57
C ALA A 33 9.93 1.18 -7.32
N VAL A 34 8.63 0.89 -7.46
CA VAL A 34 7.54 1.85 -7.25
C VAL A 34 6.99 1.77 -5.82
N ALA A 35 7.09 0.61 -5.14
CA ALA A 35 6.44 0.38 -3.86
C ALA A 35 6.86 1.39 -2.77
N TYR A 36 8.17 1.55 -2.56
CA TYR A 36 8.68 2.50 -1.57
C TYR A 36 8.40 3.98 -1.93
N PRO A 37 8.75 4.47 -3.15
CA PRO A 37 8.44 5.84 -3.53
C PRO A 37 6.95 6.19 -3.44
N LEU A 38 6.08 5.27 -3.88
CA LEU A 38 4.64 5.50 -3.81
C LEU A 38 4.16 5.61 -2.36
N ALA A 39 4.58 4.70 -1.47
CA ALA A 39 4.24 4.77 -0.05
C ALA A 39 4.67 6.10 0.59
N ARG A 40 5.89 6.58 0.26
CA ARG A 40 6.39 7.89 0.74
C ARG A 40 5.56 9.06 0.22
N ILE A 41 5.19 9.06 -1.06
CA ILE A 41 4.38 10.12 -1.66
C ILE A 41 2.98 10.14 -1.06
N LEU A 42 2.33 8.98 -0.95
CA LEU A 42 1.00 8.86 -0.36
C LEU A 42 1.03 9.30 1.11
N GLY A 43 2.03 8.86 1.87
CA GLY A 43 2.15 9.22 3.28
C GLY A 43 2.35 10.71 3.50
N ALA A 44 3.21 11.34 2.69
CA ALA A 44 3.40 12.79 2.71
C ALA A 44 2.12 13.56 2.32
N ALA A 45 1.38 13.07 1.32
CA ALA A 45 0.14 13.72 0.89
C ALA A 45 -1.00 13.56 1.91
N ILE A 46 -1.09 12.41 2.60
CA ILE A 46 -2.16 12.10 3.54
C ILE A 46 -1.82 12.59 4.95
N GLY A 47 -0.55 12.88 5.24
CA GLY A 47 -0.07 13.27 6.57
C GLY A 47 0.00 12.08 7.53
N ARG A 48 0.29 10.88 7.02
CA ARG A 48 0.41 9.63 7.81
C ARG A 48 1.55 8.78 7.30
N GLU A 49 2.13 7.95 8.16
CA GLU A 49 3.07 6.95 7.70
C GLU A 49 2.32 5.85 6.94
N ILE A 50 2.84 5.47 5.77
CA ILE A 50 2.34 4.36 4.97
C ILE A 50 3.48 3.39 4.75
N SER A 51 3.23 2.14 5.10
CA SER A 51 4.21 1.07 4.95
C SER A 51 4.21 0.52 3.52
N HIS A 52 5.31 -0.12 3.13
CA HIS A 52 5.39 -0.87 1.89
C HIS A 52 5.99 -2.26 2.14
N VAL A 53 5.63 -3.23 1.31
CA VAL A 53 6.15 -4.59 1.37
C VAL A 53 6.44 -5.10 -0.04
N CYS A 54 7.59 -5.75 -0.21
CA CYS A 54 8.02 -6.30 -1.50
C CYS A 54 8.22 -7.82 -1.36
N GLY A 55 8.24 -8.52 -2.50
CA GLY A 55 8.61 -9.94 -2.55
C GLY A 55 10.03 -10.23 -2.06
N VAL A 56 10.37 -11.52 -1.94
CA VAL A 56 11.62 -12.02 -1.34
C VAL A 56 12.92 -11.49 -1.96
N GLN A 57 12.88 -11.03 -3.21
CA GLN A 57 14.04 -10.42 -3.88
C GLN A 57 14.18 -8.91 -3.64
N GLY A 58 13.13 -8.25 -3.14
CA GLY A 58 13.10 -6.80 -2.92
C GLY A 58 13.09 -6.38 -1.45
N MET A 59 12.90 -7.31 -0.52
CA MET A 59 12.86 -7.07 0.91
C MET A 59 13.24 -8.34 1.66
N ASP A 60 14.09 -8.22 2.68
CA ASP A 60 14.46 -9.36 3.52
C ASP A 60 13.25 -9.86 4.32
N GLU A 61 13.26 -11.15 4.65
CA GLU A 61 12.11 -11.82 5.27
C GLU A 61 11.76 -11.22 6.64
N ALA A 62 12.75 -10.80 7.43
CA ALA A 62 12.52 -10.25 8.76
C ALA A 62 11.77 -8.91 8.68
N THR A 63 12.23 -8.01 7.81
CA THR A 63 11.58 -6.72 7.53
C THR A 63 10.18 -6.92 6.94
N ARG A 64 10.04 -7.86 6.01
CA ARG A 64 8.74 -8.21 5.40
C ARG A 64 7.73 -8.64 6.45
N GLN A 65 8.11 -9.61 7.29
CA GLN A 65 7.26 -10.11 8.37
C GLN A 65 6.96 -9.06 9.43
N GLN A 66 7.93 -8.23 9.79
CA GLN A 66 7.71 -7.13 10.72
C GLN A 66 6.72 -6.11 10.16
N THR A 67 6.84 -5.76 8.89
CA THR A 67 5.93 -4.82 8.21
C THR A 67 4.52 -5.37 8.13
N LEU A 68 4.36 -6.64 7.76
CA LEU A 68 3.05 -7.30 7.74
C LEU A 68 2.43 -7.38 9.12
N ARG A 69 3.19 -7.73 10.17
CA ARG A 69 2.71 -7.70 11.55
C ARG A 69 2.24 -6.30 11.95
N ARG A 70 3.03 -5.26 11.67
CA ARG A 70 2.66 -3.86 11.95
C ARG A 70 1.42 -3.42 11.19
N PHE A 71 1.25 -3.85 9.94
CA PHE A 71 0.04 -3.55 9.20
C PHE A 71 -1.17 -4.27 9.81
N LYS A 72 -1.04 -5.54 10.18
CA LYS A 72 -2.13 -6.32 10.80
C LYS A 72 -2.60 -5.75 12.14
N SER A 73 -1.66 -5.52 13.07
CA SER A 73 -1.97 -5.17 14.46
C SER A 73 -1.82 -3.68 14.79
N GLY A 74 -1.08 -2.94 13.97
CA GLY A 74 -0.71 -1.56 14.25
C GLY A 74 -1.65 -0.53 13.62
N PRO A 75 -1.32 0.76 13.83
CA PRO A 75 -2.12 1.90 13.38
C PRO A 75 -1.98 2.22 11.89
N SER A 76 -1.13 1.47 11.17
CA SER A 76 -1.00 1.65 9.71
C SER A 76 -2.25 1.11 9.03
N ASP A 77 -3.01 2.01 8.42
CA ASP A 77 -4.24 1.67 7.71
C ASP A 77 -4.03 1.45 6.22
N VAL A 78 -2.85 1.78 5.69
CA VAL A 78 -2.49 1.56 4.28
C VAL A 78 -1.17 0.81 4.16
N LEU A 79 -1.12 -0.18 3.27
CA LEU A 79 0.07 -0.92 2.88
C LEU A 79 0.22 -0.90 1.36
N VAL A 80 1.40 -0.53 0.85
CA VAL A 80 1.72 -0.67 -0.57
C VAL A 80 2.47 -1.99 -0.78
N ALA A 81 1.95 -2.88 -1.61
CA ALA A 81 2.53 -4.20 -1.88
C ALA A 81 2.87 -4.37 -3.35
N THR A 82 3.89 -5.19 -3.66
CA THR A 82 4.14 -5.61 -5.05
C THR A 82 3.17 -6.72 -5.46
N ALA A 83 2.80 -6.77 -6.74
CA ALA A 83 1.84 -7.76 -7.27
C ALA A 83 2.29 -9.23 -7.06
N SER A 84 3.60 -9.47 -6.95
CA SER A 84 4.16 -10.77 -6.58
C SER A 84 3.70 -11.29 -5.20
N LEU A 85 3.11 -10.42 -4.38
CA LEU A 85 2.53 -10.75 -3.08
C LEU A 85 1.00 -10.79 -3.13
N GLU A 86 0.34 -10.75 -4.29
CA GLU A 86 -1.12 -10.92 -4.34
C GLU A 86 -1.55 -12.30 -3.81
N GLU A 87 -0.76 -13.33 -4.11
CA GLU A 87 -0.96 -14.67 -3.59
C GLU A 87 -0.21 -14.86 -2.26
N GLY A 88 -0.87 -15.46 -1.28
CA GLY A 88 -0.27 -15.82 0.02
C GLY A 88 -0.15 -14.67 1.03
N LEU A 89 -0.57 -13.45 0.69
CA LEU A 89 -0.67 -12.36 1.66
C LEU A 89 -1.90 -12.53 2.55
N ASP A 90 -1.70 -13.13 3.71
CA ASP A 90 -2.73 -13.22 4.74
C ASP A 90 -2.90 -11.84 5.40
N VAL A 91 -3.93 -11.06 5.02
CA VAL A 91 -4.30 -9.77 5.63
C VAL A 91 -5.81 -9.66 5.85
N PRO A 92 -6.39 -10.46 6.77
CA PRO A 92 -7.84 -10.64 6.88
C PRO A 92 -8.61 -9.39 7.32
N SER A 93 -7.93 -8.42 7.95
CA SER A 93 -8.52 -7.14 8.35
C SER A 93 -8.49 -6.07 7.24
N CYS A 94 -7.97 -6.42 6.05
CA CYS A 94 -7.94 -5.53 4.90
C CYS A 94 -9.31 -5.47 4.22
N LYS A 95 -9.94 -4.30 4.25
CA LYS A 95 -11.27 -4.08 3.68
C LYS A 95 -11.20 -3.65 2.21
N TYR A 96 -10.11 -2.99 1.82
CA TYR A 96 -9.98 -2.41 0.49
C TYR A 96 -8.72 -2.90 -0.20
N VAL A 97 -8.85 -3.22 -1.48
CA VAL A 97 -7.71 -3.55 -2.34
C VAL A 97 -7.75 -2.63 -3.55
N VAL A 98 -6.64 -1.97 -3.84
CA VAL A 98 -6.47 -1.08 -5.00
C VAL A 98 -5.32 -1.61 -5.85
N ARG A 99 -5.55 -1.89 -7.13
CA ARG A 99 -4.47 -2.19 -8.08
C ARG A 99 -4.10 -0.92 -8.84
N TYR A 100 -2.96 -0.32 -8.51
CA TYR A 100 -2.56 0.99 -9.02
C TYR A 100 -2.14 0.97 -10.51
N ASP A 101 -1.51 -0.13 -10.93
CA ASP A 101 -0.97 -0.30 -12.28
C ASP A 101 -1.85 -1.19 -13.17
N PHE A 102 -3.04 -1.59 -12.72
CA PHE A 102 -3.89 -2.48 -13.50
C PHE A 102 -4.53 -1.76 -14.69
N PHE A 103 -4.25 -2.25 -15.89
CA PHE A 103 -4.96 -1.91 -17.11
C PHE A 103 -5.65 -3.17 -17.60
N ALA A 104 -6.98 -3.14 -17.73
CA ALA A 104 -7.70 -4.23 -18.37
C ALA A 104 -7.38 -4.20 -19.87
N SER A 105 -6.94 -5.35 -20.40
CA SER A 105 -6.84 -5.60 -21.85
C SER A 105 -8.22 -5.76 -22.46
#